data_AF-A0A2H0QUZ9-F1
#
_entry.id   AF-A0A2H0QUZ9-F1
#
_cell.length_a   1.000
_cell.length_b   1.000
_cell.length_c   1.000
_cell.angle_alpha   90.00
_cell.angle_beta   90.00
_cell.angle_gamma   90.00
#
_symmetry.space_group_name_H-M   'P 1'
#
loop_
_entity.id
_entity.type
_entity.pdbx_description
1 polymer ?
#
loop_
_entity_poly.entity_id
_entity_poly.type
_entity_poly.pdbx_seq_one_letter_code
_entity_poly.pdbx_strand_id
1 'polypeptide(L)'
;MAMTKKKEEKLVNIEELAGIQYFGLGGVTQSCLEAIVRLVHYGDRINRARLLTSKEHHHAFILDINNEETVAIKSGFASGYGGTGPKGLSIALQILYKHHVDIEEYEVNDEFIERLDLSCLLREDLETLDNAPPIRPSRYHDYIYEHSPTPITGLQSYNSQVVKNEFPVVIPFHILDDRLLEFALIFSDNPDTAIKDGFRRLETIISERANIHDEVGVKLFSSAFLGDAAPLTWEGEHKGEKVARAQMFTGTFGAYRNPRMHKEKKMTGAENLREFLLLNELYHLEASAIQAKS
;
A
#
# COMPACT_ATOMS: atom_id res chain seq x y z
N MET A 1 -26.65 -42.80 39.16
CA MET A 1 -27.44 -42.39 37.98
C MET A 1 -27.20 -40.90 37.79
N ALA A 2 -26.12 -40.54 37.09
CA ALA A 2 -25.74 -39.14 36.86
C ALA A 2 -26.35 -38.70 35.53
N MET A 3 -27.25 -37.72 35.57
CA MET A 3 -27.80 -37.09 34.37
C MET A 3 -26.74 -36.16 33.77
N THR A 4 -26.16 -36.58 32.66
CA THR A 4 -25.36 -35.75 31.78
C THR A 4 -26.29 -34.71 31.15
N LYS A 5 -26.21 -33.45 31.56
CA LYS A 5 -26.86 -32.34 30.84
C LYS A 5 -26.23 -32.26 29.45
N LYS A 6 -26.98 -32.67 28.43
CA LYS A 6 -26.66 -32.42 27.02
C LYS A 6 -26.63 -30.90 26.85
N LYS A 7 -25.47 -30.33 26.51
CA LYS A 7 -25.34 -28.94 26.10
C LYS A 7 -26.13 -28.82 24.79
N GLU A 8 -27.24 -28.08 24.79
CA GLU A 8 -27.99 -27.81 23.56
C GLU A 8 -27.08 -27.02 22.63
N GLU A 9 -26.74 -27.61 21.49
CA GLU A 9 -26.09 -26.91 20.38
C GLU A 9 -27.11 -25.94 19.80
N LYS A 10 -27.01 -24.65 20.18
CA LYS A 10 -27.73 -23.58 19.46
C LYS A 10 -27.15 -23.50 18.06
N LEU A 11 -27.92 -23.97 17.08
CA LEU A 11 -27.62 -23.75 15.66
C LEU A 11 -27.69 -22.24 15.40
N VAL A 12 -26.60 -21.65 14.91
CA VAL A 12 -26.59 -20.24 14.48
C VAL A 12 -27.48 -20.14 13.24
N ASN A 13 -28.49 -19.27 13.30
CA ASN A 13 -29.32 -18.96 12.15
C ASN A 13 -28.53 -18.07 11.20
N ILE A 14 -28.26 -18.54 9.98
CA ILE A 14 -27.50 -17.80 8.97
C ILE A 14 -28.20 -16.46 8.64
N GLU A 15 -29.52 -16.43 8.72
CA GLU A 15 -30.31 -15.21 8.49
C GLU A 15 -30.16 -14.18 9.61
N GLU A 16 -29.49 -14.48 10.72
CA GLU A 16 -29.24 -13.52 11.80
C GLU A 16 -27.84 -12.90 11.72
N LEU A 17 -26.96 -13.45 10.88
CA LEU A 17 -25.61 -12.94 10.71
C LEU A 17 -25.62 -11.53 10.10
N ALA A 18 -24.66 -10.72 10.54
CA ALA A 18 -24.47 -9.34 10.11
C ALA A 18 -24.19 -9.20 8.60
N GLY A 19 -23.69 -10.26 7.95
CA GLY A 19 -23.41 -10.24 6.51
C GLY A 19 -22.24 -9.33 6.11
N ILE A 20 -21.30 -9.06 7.03
CA ILE A 20 -20.13 -8.20 6.81
C ILE A 20 -18.86 -9.00 6.51
N GLN A 21 -17.82 -8.31 6.03
CA GLN A 21 -16.50 -8.91 5.83
C GLN A 21 -15.68 -8.90 7.12
N TYR A 22 -14.78 -9.89 7.27
CA TYR A 22 -13.89 -10.00 8.43
C TYR A 22 -12.45 -10.16 7.98
N PHE A 23 -11.57 -9.30 8.48
CA PHE A 23 -10.15 -9.34 8.17
C PHE A 23 -9.28 -9.45 9.42
N GLY A 24 -8.05 -9.92 9.20
CA GLY A 24 -7.11 -10.23 10.27
C GLY A 24 -7.38 -11.57 10.94
N LEU A 25 -6.51 -11.92 11.89
CA LEU A 25 -6.65 -13.09 12.76
C LEU A 25 -6.68 -12.62 14.21
N GLY A 26 -7.69 -13.05 14.97
CA GLY A 26 -7.84 -12.74 16.39
C GLY A 26 -6.58 -13.16 17.17
N GLY A 27 -6.12 -12.31 18.07
CA GLY A 27 -4.87 -12.49 18.83
C GLY A 27 -3.58 -12.26 18.04
N VAL A 28 -3.62 -11.98 16.72
CA VAL A 28 -2.43 -11.74 15.90
C VAL A 28 -2.38 -10.29 15.43
N THR A 29 -1.63 -9.46 16.16
CA THR A 29 -1.52 -8.01 15.90
C THR A 29 -1.09 -7.67 14.48
N GLN A 30 -0.05 -8.33 13.96
CA GLN A 30 0.47 -8.03 12.64
C GLN A 30 -0.57 -8.31 11.54
N SER A 31 -1.33 -9.40 11.66
CA SER A 31 -2.38 -9.76 10.70
C SER A 31 -3.51 -8.72 10.67
N CYS A 32 -3.89 -8.19 11.84
CA CYS A 32 -4.92 -7.17 11.94
C CYS A 32 -4.43 -5.79 11.47
N LEU A 33 -3.17 -5.44 11.73
CA LEU A 33 -2.55 -4.22 11.21
C LEU A 33 -2.45 -4.26 9.68
N GLU A 34 -1.97 -5.37 9.12
CA GLU A 34 -1.89 -5.57 7.66
C GLU A 34 -3.27 -5.49 6.99
N ALA A 35 -4.34 -5.94 7.65
CA ALA A 35 -5.69 -5.81 7.12
C ALA A 35 -6.08 -4.34 6.90
N ILE A 36 -5.80 -3.46 7.88
CA ILE A 36 -6.04 -2.02 7.75
C ILE A 36 -5.15 -1.42 6.66
N VAL A 37 -3.87 -1.78 6.64
CA VAL A 37 -2.92 -1.31 5.62
C VAL A 37 -3.38 -1.71 4.22
N ARG A 38 -3.85 -2.94 4.02
CA ARG A 38 -4.30 -3.44 2.71
C ARG A 38 -5.49 -2.66 2.18
N LEU A 39 -6.49 -2.37 3.01
CA LEU A 39 -7.63 -1.53 2.64
C LEU A 39 -7.15 -0.16 2.11
N VAL A 40 -6.35 0.53 2.93
CA VAL A 40 -5.82 1.85 2.58
C VAL A 40 -4.93 1.81 1.34
N HIS A 41 -4.08 0.78 1.24
CA HIS A 41 -3.12 0.65 0.15
C HIS A 41 -3.79 0.28 -1.18
N TYR A 42 -4.85 -0.54 -1.15
CA TYR A 42 -5.65 -0.88 -2.31
C TYR A 42 -6.35 0.36 -2.89
N GLY A 43 -6.71 1.31 -2.02
CA GLY A 43 -7.37 2.56 -2.38
C GLY A 43 -8.76 2.73 -1.78
N ASP A 44 -9.17 1.83 -0.87
CA ASP A 44 -10.44 1.96 -0.15
C ASP A 44 -10.43 3.21 0.73
N ARG A 45 -11.58 3.88 0.78
CA ARG A 45 -11.77 5.03 1.66
C ARG A 45 -12.45 4.57 2.94
N ILE A 46 -11.70 4.55 4.03
CA ILE A 46 -12.26 4.33 5.36
C ILE A 46 -12.88 5.66 5.81
N ASN A 47 -14.19 5.70 5.98
CA ASN A 47 -14.91 6.91 6.38
C ASN A 47 -14.94 7.05 7.91
N ARG A 48 -15.22 5.94 8.59
CA ARG A 48 -15.38 5.88 10.04
C ARG A 48 -14.74 4.60 10.57
N ALA A 49 -14.11 4.70 11.73
CA ALA A 49 -13.53 3.60 12.48
C ALA A 49 -14.09 3.59 13.90
N ARG A 50 -14.83 2.53 14.22
CA ARG A 50 -15.32 2.24 15.58
C ARG A 50 -14.31 1.32 16.24
N LEU A 51 -13.48 1.87 17.12
CA LEU A 51 -12.56 1.12 17.98
C LEU A 51 -13.38 0.41 19.06
N LEU A 52 -13.36 -0.92 19.05
CA LEU A 52 -14.03 -1.73 20.05
C LEU A 52 -13.03 -2.06 21.17
N THR A 53 -13.44 -1.89 22.41
CA THR A 53 -12.61 -2.16 23.59
C THR A 53 -13.34 -3.12 24.52
N SER A 54 -12.73 -4.28 24.79
CA SER A 54 -13.23 -5.24 25.76
C SER A 54 -12.82 -4.88 27.20
N LYS A 55 -13.42 -5.57 28.17
CA LYS A 55 -13.04 -5.44 29.59
C LYS A 55 -11.60 -5.90 29.86
N GLU A 56 -11.14 -6.88 29.09
CA GLU A 56 -9.77 -7.39 29.16
C GLU A 56 -8.77 -6.55 28.34
N HIS A 57 -9.16 -5.36 27.88
CA HIS A 57 -8.31 -4.45 27.11
C HIS A 57 -7.85 -5.02 25.76
N HIS A 58 -8.65 -5.92 25.17
CA HIS A 58 -8.51 -6.32 23.77
C HIS A 58 -9.24 -5.34 22.86
N HIS A 59 -8.65 -5.07 21.70
CA HIS A 59 -9.22 -4.13 20.74
C HIS A 59 -9.39 -4.72 19.35
N ALA A 60 -10.48 -4.32 18.72
CA ALA A 60 -10.90 -4.66 17.36
C ALA A 60 -11.43 -3.38 16.68
N PHE A 61 -11.73 -3.45 15.39
CA PHE A 61 -12.35 -2.32 14.67
C PHE A 61 -13.58 -2.78 13.89
N ILE A 62 -14.60 -1.93 13.85
CA ILE A 62 -15.59 -1.93 12.76
C ILE A 62 -15.32 -0.69 11.90
N LEU A 63 -15.09 -0.92 10.62
CA LEU A 63 -14.75 0.10 9.63
C LEU A 63 -15.90 0.25 8.65
N ASP A 64 -16.33 1.49 8.43
CA ASP A 64 -17.24 1.82 7.34
C ASP A 64 -16.39 2.31 6.17
N ILE A 65 -16.43 1.60 5.04
CA ILE A 65 -15.61 1.85 3.86
C ILE A 65 -16.47 2.17 2.64
N ASN A 66 -15.95 3.02 1.77
CA ASN A 66 -16.56 3.38 0.48
C ASN A 66 -18.02 3.86 0.57
N ASN A 67 -18.43 4.37 1.74
CA ASN A 67 -19.80 4.79 2.12
C ASN A 67 -20.90 3.71 2.14
N GLU A 68 -20.61 2.44 1.85
CA GLU A 68 -21.64 1.40 1.68
C GLU A 68 -21.28 0.06 2.31
N GLU A 69 -20.01 -0.17 2.63
CA GLU A 69 -19.53 -1.46 3.12
C GLU A 69 -19.07 -1.36 4.57
N THR A 70 -19.38 -2.39 5.34
CA THR A 70 -18.90 -2.55 6.72
C THR A 70 -17.93 -3.72 6.79
N VAL A 71 -16.78 -3.49 7.41
CA VAL A 71 -15.70 -4.46 7.58
C VAL A 71 -15.30 -4.55 9.05
N ALA A 72 -15.20 -5.76 9.58
CA ALA A 72 -14.64 -6.00 10.90
C ALA A 72 -13.16 -6.37 10.82
N ILE A 73 -12.31 -5.70 11.61
CA ILE A 73 -10.94 -6.11 11.89
C ILE A 73 -10.93 -6.86 13.22
N LYS A 74 -10.43 -8.09 13.20
CA LYS A 74 -10.38 -8.99 14.37
C LYS A 74 -9.60 -8.43 15.56
N SER A 75 -9.79 -9.04 16.73
CA SER A 75 -9.21 -8.60 18.00
C SER A 75 -7.71 -8.92 18.10
N GLY A 76 -6.90 -8.29 17.25
CA GLY A 76 -5.44 -8.46 17.23
C GLY A 76 -4.69 -7.46 18.13
N PHE A 77 -5.39 -6.47 18.68
CA PHE A 77 -4.80 -5.34 19.38
C PHE A 77 -5.05 -5.42 20.88
N ALA A 78 -4.21 -4.74 21.67
CA ALA A 78 -4.36 -4.64 23.12
C ALA A 78 -3.93 -3.25 23.61
N SER A 79 -4.40 -2.82 24.79
CA SER A 79 -3.84 -1.66 25.50
C SER A 79 -3.13 -2.08 26.78
N GLY A 80 -2.31 -1.17 27.34
CA GLY A 80 -1.46 -1.44 28.49
C GLY A 80 0.03 -1.37 28.15
N TYR A 81 0.88 -1.79 29.10
CA TYR A 81 2.32 -1.55 29.03
C TYR A 81 3.09 -2.61 28.23
N GLY A 82 3.66 -2.18 27.11
CA GLY A 82 4.63 -2.96 26.35
C GLY A 82 4.03 -4.06 25.49
N GLY A 83 4.86 -4.66 24.64
CA GLY A 83 4.45 -5.74 23.74
C GLY A 83 4.03 -5.29 22.34
N THR A 84 3.58 -6.25 21.54
CA THR A 84 3.20 -6.05 20.13
C THR A 84 1.81 -5.45 19.98
N GLY A 85 0.85 -5.86 20.82
CA GLY A 85 -0.55 -5.40 20.78
C GLY A 85 -0.69 -3.88 20.90
N PRO A 86 -0.18 -3.25 21.98
CA PRO A 86 -0.26 -1.79 22.15
C PRO A 86 0.49 -1.00 21.07
N LYS A 87 1.66 -1.49 20.63
CA LYS A 87 2.40 -0.87 19.51
C LYS A 87 1.59 -0.95 18.21
N GLY A 88 1.01 -2.11 17.89
CA GLY A 88 0.20 -2.28 16.69
C GLY A 88 -1.07 -1.43 16.72
N LEU A 89 -1.71 -1.31 17.90
CA LEU A 89 -2.87 -0.43 18.08
C LEU A 89 -2.50 1.04 17.81
N SER A 90 -1.39 1.50 18.38
CA SER A 90 -0.86 2.84 18.14
C SER A 90 -0.62 3.09 16.65
N ILE A 91 0.00 2.15 15.93
CA ILE A 91 0.26 2.28 14.49
C ILE A 91 -1.05 2.31 13.69
N ALA A 92 -2.00 1.42 13.99
CA ALA A 92 -3.30 1.37 13.34
C ALA A 92 -4.05 2.71 13.49
N LEU A 93 -4.10 3.26 14.71
CA LEU A 93 -4.73 4.56 14.97
C LEU A 93 -4.00 5.71 14.28
N GLN A 94 -2.66 5.67 14.19
CA GLN A 94 -1.90 6.68 13.45
C GLN A 94 -2.16 6.61 11.93
N ILE A 95 -2.35 5.42 11.37
CA ILE A 95 -2.77 5.24 9.96
C ILE A 95 -4.15 5.86 9.78
N LEU A 96 -5.16 5.42 10.54
CA LEU A 96 -6.53 5.92 10.42
C LEU A 96 -6.60 7.44 10.57
N TYR A 97 -5.92 8.00 11.57
CA TYR A 97 -5.86 9.44 11.79
C TYR A 97 -5.24 10.20 10.60
N LYS A 98 -4.12 9.71 10.03
CA LYS A 98 -3.46 10.32 8.86
C LYS A 98 -4.32 10.27 7.61
N HIS A 99 -5.20 9.28 7.50
CA HIS A 99 -6.16 9.15 6.41
C HIS A 99 -7.47 9.90 6.68
N HIS A 100 -7.50 10.76 7.72
CA HIS A 100 -8.64 11.59 8.08
C HIS A 100 -9.92 10.80 8.38
N VAL A 101 -9.75 9.59 8.93
CA VAL A 101 -10.85 8.74 9.37
C VAL A 101 -11.45 9.30 10.66
N ASP A 102 -12.79 9.30 10.76
CA ASP A 102 -13.48 9.60 12.02
C ASP A 102 -13.37 8.41 12.98
N ILE A 103 -12.74 8.60 14.14
CA ILE A 103 -12.44 7.52 15.09
C ILE A 103 -13.23 7.72 16.37
N GLU A 104 -14.03 6.71 16.73
CA GLU A 104 -14.77 6.67 17.98
C GLU A 104 -14.54 5.34 18.71
N GLU A 105 -14.47 5.38 20.04
CA GLU A 105 -14.26 4.19 20.86
C GLU A 105 -15.55 3.74 21.52
N TYR A 106 -15.77 2.43 21.59
CA TYR A 106 -16.94 1.78 22.16
C TYR A 106 -16.53 0.65 23.11
N GLU A 107 -17.19 0.56 24.26
CA GLU A 107 -17.04 -0.58 25.16
C GLU A 107 -17.95 -1.72 24.68
N VAL A 108 -17.38 -2.91 24.53
CA VAL A 108 -18.13 -4.13 24.16
C VAL A 108 -17.85 -5.26 25.15
N ASN A 109 -18.77 -6.22 25.23
CA ASN A 109 -18.57 -7.39 26.07
C ASN A 109 -17.69 -8.44 25.36
N ASP A 110 -17.18 -9.41 26.14
CA ASP A 110 -16.26 -10.42 25.61
C ASP A 110 -16.96 -11.38 24.62
N GLU A 111 -18.27 -11.59 24.76
CA GLU A 111 -19.05 -12.40 23.80
C GLU A 111 -19.12 -11.75 22.41
N PHE A 112 -19.18 -10.42 22.34
CA PHE A 112 -19.11 -9.67 21.08
C PHE A 112 -17.76 -9.90 20.41
N ILE A 113 -16.66 -9.81 21.17
CA ILE A 113 -15.31 -10.05 20.67
C ILE A 113 -15.14 -11.49 20.20
N GLU A 114 -15.64 -12.47 20.96
CA GLU A 114 -15.60 -13.88 20.58
C GLU A 114 -16.33 -14.12 19.25
N ARG A 115 -17.54 -13.56 19.08
CA ARG A 115 -18.28 -13.63 17.81
C ARG A 115 -17.55 -12.94 16.67
N LEU A 116 -16.97 -11.77 16.91
CA LEU A 116 -16.19 -11.03 15.92
C LEU A 116 -14.97 -11.86 15.45
N ASP A 117 -14.25 -12.48 16.38
CA ASP A 117 -13.08 -13.30 16.06
C ASP A 117 -13.45 -14.61 15.37
N LEU A 118 -14.63 -15.15 15.65
CA LEU A 118 -15.22 -16.30 14.95
C LEU A 118 -15.92 -15.91 13.64
N SER A 119 -15.89 -14.63 13.25
CA SER A 119 -16.53 -14.13 12.02
C SER A 119 -18.04 -14.36 11.96
N CYS A 120 -18.72 -14.24 13.09
CA CYS A 120 -20.13 -14.55 13.23
C CYS A 120 -20.92 -13.51 14.05
N LEU A 121 -20.59 -12.22 13.93
CA LEU A 121 -21.45 -11.16 14.47
C LEU A 121 -22.86 -11.27 13.90
N LEU A 122 -23.83 -10.98 14.76
CA LEU A 122 -25.24 -10.91 14.43
C LEU A 122 -25.61 -9.49 13.98
N ARG A 123 -26.74 -9.33 13.28
CA ARG A 123 -27.28 -7.99 12.99
C ARG A 123 -27.55 -7.20 14.27
N GLU A 124 -28.08 -7.87 15.29
CA GLU A 124 -28.36 -7.30 16.61
C GLU A 124 -27.07 -6.75 17.27
N ASP A 125 -25.92 -7.37 17.03
CA ASP A 125 -24.63 -6.87 17.55
C ASP A 125 -24.32 -5.48 16.97
N LEU A 126 -24.49 -5.31 15.65
CA LEU A 126 -24.25 -4.04 14.98
C LEU A 126 -25.30 -2.99 15.36
N GLU A 127 -26.57 -3.37 15.44
CA GLU A 127 -27.65 -2.48 15.87
C GLU A 127 -27.42 -2.00 17.31
N THR A 128 -26.95 -2.89 18.20
CA THR A 128 -26.61 -2.52 19.58
C THR A 128 -25.44 -1.54 19.61
N LEU A 129 -24.42 -1.76 18.78
CA LEU A 129 -23.26 -0.87 18.68
C LEU A 129 -23.64 0.51 18.13
N ASP A 130 -24.50 0.58 17.12
CA ASP A 130 -24.97 1.84 16.53
C ASP A 130 -25.76 2.70 17.52
N ASN A 131 -26.49 2.06 18.43
CA ASN A 131 -27.26 2.73 19.48
C ASN A 131 -26.45 3.02 20.75
N ALA A 132 -25.25 2.44 20.89
CA ALA A 132 -24.40 2.67 22.05
C ALA A 132 -23.78 4.08 22.01
N PRO A 133 -23.67 4.77 23.15
CA PRO A 133 -22.88 5.99 23.20
C PRO A 133 -21.38 5.65 23.13
N PRO A 134 -20.59 6.38 22.34
CA PRO A 134 -19.14 6.23 22.34
C PRO A 134 -18.55 6.67 23.69
N ILE A 135 -17.38 6.15 24.04
CA ILE A 135 -16.64 6.52 25.24
C ILE A 135 -16.26 8.01 25.17
N ARG A 136 -16.52 8.73 26.27
CA ARG A 136 -16.20 10.16 26.44
C ARG A 136 -15.53 10.42 27.80
N PRO A 137 -14.52 11.31 27.88
CA PRO A 137 -13.85 11.98 26.76
C PRO A 137 -13.14 10.97 25.84
N SER A 138 -12.92 11.36 24.59
CA SER A 138 -12.19 10.48 23.65
C SER A 138 -10.77 10.25 24.17
N ARG A 139 -10.39 8.98 24.34
CA ARG A 139 -9.09 8.57 24.89
C ARG A 139 -8.20 7.85 23.89
N TYR A 140 -8.66 7.61 22.65
CA TYR A 140 -7.85 6.86 21.68
C TYR A 140 -6.50 7.54 21.37
N HIS A 141 -6.43 8.86 21.55
CA HIS A 141 -5.18 9.61 21.44
C HIS A 141 -4.14 9.18 22.47
N ASP A 142 -4.55 8.73 23.66
CA ASP A 142 -3.64 8.27 24.70
C ASP A 142 -2.89 7.01 24.26
N TYR A 143 -3.57 6.09 23.55
CA TYR A 143 -2.94 4.90 22.96
C TYR A 143 -1.85 5.25 21.94
N ILE A 144 -1.98 6.39 21.27
CA ILE A 144 -0.97 6.89 20.33
C ILE A 144 0.24 7.44 21.10
N TYR A 145 -0.01 8.23 22.14
CA TYR A 145 1.03 8.92 22.90
C TYR A 145 1.89 7.99 23.77
N GLU A 146 1.28 6.99 24.41
CA GLU A 146 1.99 6.04 25.28
C GLU A 146 3.12 5.27 24.57
N HIS A 147 3.01 5.11 23.25
CA HIS A 147 3.91 4.27 22.45
C HIS A 147 4.73 5.08 21.43
N SER A 148 4.73 6.41 21.54
CA SER A 148 5.54 7.27 20.68
C SER A 148 6.98 7.34 21.21
N PRO A 149 8.01 6.96 20.43
CA PRO A 149 9.41 6.88 20.87
C PRO A 149 10.08 8.24 21.14
N THR A 150 9.35 9.34 21.00
CA THR A 150 9.86 10.72 21.12
C THR A 150 8.97 11.51 22.09
N PRO A 151 9.55 12.22 23.09
CA PRO A 151 8.78 13.07 24.00
C PRO A 151 7.99 14.11 23.19
N ILE A 152 6.67 14.03 23.27
CA ILE A 152 5.75 14.87 22.50
C ILE A 152 5.88 16.31 23.01
N THR A 153 6.63 17.13 22.28
CA THR A 153 6.74 18.57 22.50
C THR A 153 6.15 19.28 21.29
N GLY A 154 4.84 19.52 21.33
CA GLY A 154 4.12 20.27 20.30
C GLY A 154 3.83 19.50 18.99
N LEU A 155 3.31 20.24 18.02
CA LEU A 155 2.74 19.81 16.72
C LEU A 155 3.66 18.97 15.81
N GLN A 156 4.87 18.58 16.24
CA GLN A 156 5.74 17.63 15.53
C GLN A 156 5.35 16.21 15.92
N SER A 157 4.28 15.78 15.27
CA SER A 157 3.26 14.84 15.71
C SER A 157 3.19 13.66 14.74
N TYR A 158 2.90 12.45 15.24
CA TYR A 158 2.76 11.20 14.47
C TYR A 158 4.04 10.74 13.74
N ASN A 159 4.52 9.54 14.03
CA ASN A 159 5.75 9.03 13.41
C ASN A 159 5.47 8.64 11.95
N SER A 160 5.60 9.62 11.05
CA SER A 160 5.35 9.46 9.62
C SER A 160 6.21 8.36 8.98
N GLN A 161 7.39 8.10 9.55
CA GLN A 161 8.26 7.03 9.06
C GLN A 161 7.75 5.65 9.45
N VAL A 162 7.23 5.49 10.68
CA VAL A 162 6.62 4.23 11.12
C VAL A 162 5.42 3.90 10.24
N VAL A 163 4.49 4.84 10.07
CA VAL A 163 3.32 4.65 9.20
C VAL A 163 3.72 4.32 7.76
N LYS A 164 4.71 5.04 7.21
CA LYS A 164 5.21 4.79 5.85
C LYS A 164 5.79 3.38 5.67
N ASN A 165 6.47 2.86 6.69
CA ASN A 165 7.13 1.56 6.62
C ASN A 165 6.15 0.37 6.64
N GLU A 166 4.90 0.59 7.07
CA GLU A 166 3.87 -0.46 7.04
C GLU A 166 3.35 -0.74 5.63
N PHE A 167 3.42 0.24 4.71
CA PHE A 167 2.91 0.07 3.36
C PHE A 167 3.86 -0.79 2.50
N PRO A 168 3.33 -1.81 1.80
CA PRO A 168 4.15 -2.68 0.99
C PRO A 168 4.67 -1.96 -0.27
N VAL A 169 5.81 -2.42 -0.76
CA VAL A 169 6.39 -1.97 -2.03
C VAL A 169 5.89 -2.88 -3.14
N VAL A 170 4.83 -2.47 -3.84
CA VAL A 170 4.20 -3.25 -4.92
C VAL A 170 4.17 -2.47 -6.23
N ILE A 171 4.13 -3.21 -7.35
CA ILE A 171 4.03 -2.60 -8.68
C ILE A 171 2.60 -2.10 -8.94
N PRO A 172 2.43 -0.83 -9.37
CA PRO A 172 1.14 -0.34 -9.82
C PRO A 172 0.88 -0.78 -11.27
N PHE A 173 0.35 -1.98 -11.46
CA PHE A 173 0.15 -2.57 -12.81
C PHE A 173 -0.65 -1.70 -13.78
N HIS A 174 -1.59 -0.89 -13.27
CA HIS A 174 -2.47 -0.07 -14.12
C HIS A 174 -1.74 1.03 -14.92
N ILE A 175 -0.59 1.52 -14.44
CA ILE A 175 0.15 2.61 -15.11
C ILE A 175 1.31 2.10 -15.99
N LEU A 176 1.46 0.79 -16.08
CA LEU A 176 2.58 0.20 -16.83
C LEU A 176 2.33 0.24 -18.33
N ASP A 177 3.40 0.46 -19.10
CA ASP A 177 3.44 0.11 -20.52
C ASP A 177 3.36 -1.42 -20.67
N ASP A 178 2.48 -1.89 -21.56
CA ASP A 178 2.22 -3.32 -21.78
C ASP A 178 3.49 -4.14 -22.07
N ARG A 179 4.50 -3.52 -22.71
CA ARG A 179 5.78 -4.15 -23.07
C ARG A 179 6.66 -4.45 -21.85
N LEU A 180 6.30 -3.93 -20.68
CA LEU A 180 6.97 -4.20 -19.41
C LEU A 180 6.24 -5.24 -18.53
N LEU A 181 5.05 -5.71 -18.93
CA LEU A 181 4.21 -6.57 -18.09
C LEU A 181 4.94 -7.83 -17.62
N GLU A 182 5.65 -8.52 -18.51
CA GLU A 182 6.37 -9.74 -18.14
C GLU A 182 7.51 -9.48 -17.14
N PHE A 183 8.16 -8.33 -17.22
CA PHE A 183 9.20 -7.93 -16.28
C PHE A 183 8.59 -7.56 -14.93
N ALA A 184 7.41 -6.93 -14.93
CA ALA A 184 6.66 -6.62 -13.72
C ALA A 184 6.24 -7.89 -12.96
N LEU A 185 5.83 -8.94 -13.69
CA LEU A 185 5.41 -10.22 -13.07
C LEU A 185 6.54 -10.92 -12.32
N ILE A 186 7.79 -10.82 -12.78
CA ILE A 186 8.95 -11.45 -12.12
C ILE A 186 9.67 -10.51 -11.13
N PHE A 187 9.22 -9.26 -11.02
CA PHE A 187 9.97 -8.20 -10.34
C PHE A 187 10.14 -8.45 -8.84
N SER A 188 9.14 -9.02 -8.16
CA SER A 188 9.22 -9.31 -6.72
C SER A 188 10.39 -10.23 -6.39
N ASP A 189 10.65 -11.19 -7.28
CA ASP A 189 11.62 -12.25 -7.07
C ASP A 189 12.98 -11.90 -7.69
N ASN A 190 12.96 -11.23 -8.85
CA ASN A 190 14.15 -10.92 -9.65
C ASN A 190 14.15 -9.47 -10.17
N PRO A 191 14.19 -8.46 -9.28
CA PRO A 191 14.07 -7.06 -9.68
C PRO A 191 15.23 -6.59 -10.57
N ASP A 192 16.46 -7.06 -10.29
CA ASP A 192 17.63 -6.72 -11.10
C ASP A 192 17.51 -7.20 -12.55
N THR A 193 17.05 -8.44 -12.74
CA THR A 193 16.84 -9.03 -14.06
C THR A 193 15.73 -8.28 -14.80
N ALA A 194 14.59 -8.07 -14.14
CA ALA A 194 13.45 -7.33 -14.70
C ALA A 194 13.86 -5.94 -15.24
N ILE A 195 14.61 -5.18 -14.45
CA ILE A 195 15.07 -3.84 -14.83
C ILE A 195 16.12 -3.92 -15.95
N LYS A 196 17.13 -4.78 -15.82
CA LYS A 196 18.22 -4.90 -16.81
C LYS A 196 17.69 -5.29 -18.19
N ASP A 197 16.79 -6.27 -18.24
CA ASP A 197 16.18 -6.73 -19.48
C ASP A 197 15.20 -5.71 -20.04
N GLY A 198 14.45 -5.02 -19.20
CA GLY A 198 13.60 -3.92 -19.63
C GLY A 198 14.37 -2.76 -20.28
N PHE A 199 15.53 -2.36 -19.72
CA PHE A 199 16.42 -1.38 -20.37
C PHE A 199 16.99 -1.90 -21.70
N ARG A 200 17.44 -3.16 -21.72
CA ARG A 200 17.99 -3.78 -22.94
C ARG A 200 16.96 -3.81 -24.07
N ARG A 201 15.71 -4.15 -23.75
CA ARG A 201 14.60 -4.11 -24.71
C ARG A 201 14.32 -2.69 -25.22
N LEU A 202 14.33 -1.70 -24.33
CA LEU A 202 14.13 -0.30 -24.73
C LEU A 202 15.24 0.17 -25.70
N GLU A 203 16.49 -0.19 -25.43
CA GLU A 203 17.62 0.10 -26.34
C GLU A 203 17.39 -0.53 -27.72
N THR A 204 16.97 -1.80 -27.78
CA THR A 204 16.67 -2.46 -29.05
C THR A 204 15.55 -1.75 -29.82
N ILE A 205 14.46 -1.39 -29.15
CA ILE A 205 13.32 -0.69 -29.77
C ILE A 205 13.77 0.66 -30.36
N ILE A 206 14.53 1.45 -29.59
CA ILE A 206 15.00 2.76 -30.06
C ILE A 206 16.00 2.61 -31.20
N SER A 207 16.92 1.64 -31.13
CA SER A 207 17.88 1.32 -32.18
C SER A 207 17.19 0.99 -33.51
N GLU A 208 16.18 0.11 -33.46
CA GLU A 208 15.38 -0.26 -34.62
C GLU A 208 14.61 0.93 -35.20
N ARG A 209 13.96 1.73 -34.34
CA ARG A 209 13.16 2.88 -34.76
C ARG A 209 14.00 4.03 -35.32
N ALA A 210 15.18 4.28 -34.75
CA ALA A 210 16.09 5.32 -35.19
C ALA A 210 16.97 4.87 -36.38
N ASN A 211 16.97 3.57 -36.70
CA ASN A 211 17.89 2.94 -37.65
C ASN A 211 19.37 3.19 -37.32
N ILE A 212 19.71 3.08 -36.03
CA ILE A 212 21.07 3.27 -35.49
C ILE A 212 21.49 1.96 -34.82
N HIS A 213 22.45 1.24 -35.40
CA HIS A 213 22.83 -0.12 -34.96
C HIS A 213 24.24 -0.22 -34.37
N ASP A 214 25.05 0.83 -34.52
CA ASP A 214 26.45 0.89 -34.09
C ASP A 214 26.64 1.62 -32.75
N GLU A 215 25.55 2.09 -32.15
CA GLU A 215 25.56 2.83 -30.88
C GLU A 215 24.70 2.15 -29.83
N VAL A 216 25.14 2.25 -28.57
CA VAL A 216 24.43 1.70 -27.40
C VAL A 216 24.38 2.73 -26.25
N GLY A 217 23.46 2.51 -25.33
CA GLY A 217 23.27 3.30 -24.12
C GLY A 217 23.07 4.79 -24.39
N VAL A 218 23.77 5.62 -23.61
CA VAL A 218 23.65 7.09 -23.68
C VAL A 218 23.94 7.64 -25.08
N LYS A 219 24.88 7.02 -25.82
CA LYS A 219 25.24 7.46 -27.17
C LYS A 219 24.07 7.28 -28.13
N LEU A 220 23.47 6.09 -28.14
CA LEU A 220 22.28 5.76 -28.92
C LEU A 220 21.13 6.75 -28.66
N PHE A 221 20.80 7.00 -27.40
CA PHE A 221 19.70 7.91 -27.07
C PHE A 221 19.98 9.35 -27.45
N SER A 222 21.24 9.78 -27.36
CA SER A 222 21.64 11.11 -27.81
C SER A 222 21.43 11.21 -29.32
N SER A 223 21.94 10.27 -30.10
CA SER A 223 21.80 10.29 -31.56
C SER A 223 20.35 10.11 -32.04
N ALA A 224 19.53 9.36 -31.29
CA ALA A 224 18.13 9.13 -31.64
C ALA A 224 17.21 10.34 -31.43
N PHE A 225 17.48 11.17 -30.41
CA PHE A 225 16.55 12.24 -29.99
C PHE A 225 17.16 13.65 -29.89
N LEU A 226 18.49 13.79 -29.80
CA LEU A 226 19.17 15.07 -29.68
C LEU A 226 19.79 15.50 -31.00
N GLY A 227 19.51 16.75 -31.39
CA GLY A 227 20.07 17.37 -32.59
C GLY A 227 19.00 17.73 -33.61
N ASP A 228 19.34 18.63 -34.53
CA ASP A 228 18.40 19.11 -35.55
C ASP A 228 18.09 18.03 -36.61
N ALA A 229 18.93 16.98 -36.71
CA ALA A 229 18.76 15.83 -37.59
C ALA A 229 18.43 14.52 -36.84
N ALA A 230 17.93 14.62 -35.60
CA ALA A 230 17.54 13.45 -34.82
C ALA A 230 16.39 12.70 -35.51
N PRO A 231 16.48 11.36 -35.69
CA PRO A 231 15.48 10.57 -36.41
C PRO A 231 14.15 10.48 -35.66
N LEU A 232 14.15 10.61 -34.33
CA LEU A 232 12.95 10.55 -33.51
C LEU A 232 12.68 11.91 -32.84
N THR A 233 11.41 12.29 -32.80
CA THR A 233 10.96 13.55 -32.20
C THR A 233 9.55 13.43 -31.64
N TRP A 234 9.04 14.48 -30.98
CA TRP A 234 7.65 14.55 -30.52
C TRP A 234 6.88 15.63 -31.29
N GLU A 235 5.62 15.35 -31.64
CA GLU A 235 4.74 16.31 -32.31
C GLU A 235 4.24 17.39 -31.34
N GLY A 236 4.05 18.62 -31.81
CA GLY A 236 3.45 19.70 -31.01
C GLY A 236 4.38 20.33 -29.96
N GLU A 237 5.52 19.72 -29.66
CA GLU A 237 6.42 20.18 -28.59
C GLU A 237 7.39 21.30 -29.03
N HIS A 238 7.64 22.26 -28.14
CA HIS A 238 8.70 23.25 -28.35
C HIS A 238 10.10 22.64 -28.18
N LYS A 239 11.12 23.26 -28.79
CA LYS A 239 12.52 22.75 -28.81
C LYS A 239 13.05 22.41 -27.40
N GLY A 240 12.72 23.22 -26.40
CA GLY A 240 13.15 22.99 -25.02
C GLY A 240 12.57 21.70 -24.41
N GLU A 241 11.30 21.40 -24.65
CA GLU A 241 10.64 20.20 -24.13
C GLU A 241 11.16 18.93 -24.78
N LYS A 242 11.42 18.98 -26.09
CA LYS A 242 12.07 17.88 -26.83
C LYS A 242 13.44 17.54 -26.23
N VAL A 243 14.25 18.56 -25.94
CA VAL A 243 15.56 18.39 -25.31
C VAL A 243 15.43 17.81 -23.90
N ALA A 244 14.47 18.32 -23.10
CA ALA A 244 14.24 17.81 -21.75
C ALA A 244 13.82 16.33 -21.74
N ARG A 245 12.91 15.92 -22.63
CA ARG A 245 12.51 14.51 -22.79
C ARG A 245 13.69 13.64 -23.19
N ALA A 246 14.47 14.05 -24.19
CA ALA A 246 15.68 13.32 -24.59
C ALA A 246 16.72 13.21 -23.45
N GLN A 247 16.83 14.23 -22.60
CA GLN A 247 17.68 14.20 -21.41
C GLN A 247 17.17 13.24 -20.33
N MET A 248 15.87 12.93 -20.27
CA MET A 248 15.36 11.88 -19.38
C MET A 248 15.92 10.51 -19.76
N PHE A 249 16.02 10.18 -21.05
CA PHE A 249 16.62 8.92 -21.50
C PHE A 249 18.10 8.81 -21.09
N THR A 250 18.91 9.81 -21.46
CA THR A 250 20.36 9.80 -21.20
C THR A 250 20.67 9.88 -19.71
N GLY A 251 19.94 10.73 -18.97
CA GLY A 251 20.08 10.90 -17.53
C GLY A 251 19.69 9.64 -16.75
N THR A 252 18.53 9.05 -17.06
CA THR A 252 18.05 7.84 -16.37
C THR A 252 18.97 6.65 -16.64
N PHE A 253 19.33 6.42 -17.90
CA PHE A 253 20.22 5.31 -18.25
C PHE A 253 21.62 5.48 -17.64
N GLY A 254 22.18 6.69 -17.71
CA GLY A 254 23.48 7.00 -17.13
C GLY A 254 23.50 6.88 -15.61
N ALA A 255 22.43 7.28 -14.93
CA ALA A 255 22.33 7.27 -13.47
C ALA A 255 22.06 5.88 -12.88
N TYR A 256 21.36 5.00 -13.61
CA TYR A 256 20.84 3.76 -13.04
C TYR A 256 21.34 2.50 -13.76
N ARG A 257 21.17 2.43 -15.09
CA ARG A 257 21.57 1.25 -15.87
C ARG A 257 23.09 1.03 -15.89
N ASN A 258 23.88 2.11 -15.96
CA ASN A 258 25.34 2.04 -15.93
C ASN A 258 25.87 1.53 -14.57
N PRO A 259 25.49 2.11 -13.41
CA PRO A 259 25.89 1.57 -12.12
C PRO A 259 25.51 0.12 -11.89
N ARG A 260 24.33 -0.34 -12.33
CA ARG A 260 23.91 -1.75 -12.17
C ARG A 260 24.76 -2.76 -12.93
N MET A 261 25.55 -2.34 -13.92
CA MET A 261 26.51 -3.20 -14.61
C MET A 261 27.90 -3.20 -13.99
N HIS A 262 28.24 -2.13 -13.27
CA HIS A 262 29.60 -1.89 -12.81
C HIS A 262 29.76 -1.95 -11.29
N LYS A 263 28.65 -1.94 -10.52
CA LYS A 263 28.66 -1.94 -9.06
C LYS A 263 27.76 -3.04 -8.52
N GLU A 264 28.30 -3.93 -7.70
CA GLU A 264 27.55 -4.94 -6.94
C GLU A 264 26.87 -4.31 -5.70
N LYS A 265 26.10 -3.22 -5.88
CA LYS A 265 25.34 -2.64 -4.77
C LYS A 265 23.97 -3.31 -4.68
N LYS A 266 23.69 -4.00 -3.57
CA LYS A 266 22.36 -4.52 -3.28
C LYS A 266 21.40 -3.36 -3.00
N MET A 267 20.39 -3.20 -3.86
CA MET A 267 19.36 -2.16 -3.73
C MET A 267 18.14 -2.70 -2.97
N THR A 268 17.46 -1.83 -2.23
CA THR A 268 16.19 -2.14 -1.55
C THR A 268 15.06 -2.31 -2.54
N GLY A 269 13.99 -3.02 -2.16
CA GLY A 269 12.79 -3.17 -3.00
C GLY A 269 12.22 -1.81 -3.44
N ALA A 270 12.18 -0.83 -2.53
CA ALA A 270 11.71 0.53 -2.84
C ALA A 270 12.61 1.26 -3.84
N GLU A 271 13.94 1.09 -3.75
CA GLU A 271 14.87 1.66 -4.73
C GLU A 271 14.70 1.00 -6.11
N ASN A 272 14.56 -0.32 -6.15
CA ASN A 272 14.30 -1.04 -7.39
C ASN A 272 12.98 -0.60 -8.02
N LEU A 273 11.90 -0.47 -7.23
CA LEU A 273 10.59 -0.10 -7.76
C LEU A 273 10.61 1.32 -8.36
N ARG A 274 11.27 2.27 -7.68
CA ARG A 274 11.42 3.63 -8.22
C ARG A 274 12.14 3.63 -9.57
N GLU A 275 13.19 2.82 -9.71
CA GLU A 275 13.89 2.69 -10.98
C GLU A 275 13.04 2.01 -12.06
N PHE A 276 12.29 0.97 -11.71
CA PHE A 276 11.36 0.32 -12.62
C PHE A 276 10.29 1.30 -13.13
N LEU A 277 9.79 2.19 -12.28
CA LEU A 277 8.85 3.24 -12.68
C LEU A 277 9.49 4.32 -13.57
N LEU A 278 10.78 4.64 -13.38
CA LEU A 278 11.51 5.50 -14.31
C LEU A 278 11.66 4.83 -15.68
N LEU A 279 11.97 3.54 -15.70
CA LEU A 279 12.01 2.76 -16.94
C LEU A 279 10.64 2.76 -17.64
N ASN A 280 9.55 2.59 -16.88
CA ASN A 280 8.18 2.69 -17.39
C ASN A 280 7.91 4.03 -18.08
N GLU A 281 8.34 5.14 -17.47
CA GLU A 281 8.20 6.47 -18.08
C GLU A 281 8.94 6.58 -19.42
N LEU A 282 10.14 5.99 -19.53
CA LEU A 282 10.88 5.99 -20.79
C LEU A 282 10.15 5.22 -21.91
N TYR A 283 9.43 4.15 -21.57
CA TYR A 283 8.62 3.40 -22.53
C TYR A 283 7.45 4.26 -23.06
N HIS A 284 6.76 5.00 -22.18
CA HIS A 284 5.69 5.93 -22.59
C HIS A 284 6.23 7.08 -23.46
N LEU A 285 7.38 7.65 -23.10
CA LEU A 285 8.04 8.70 -23.88
C LEU A 285 8.48 8.18 -25.26
N GLU A 286 9.01 6.97 -25.31
CA GLU A 286 9.41 6.34 -26.57
C GLU A 286 8.19 6.04 -27.44
N ALA A 287 7.10 5.50 -26.88
CA ALA A 287 5.88 5.19 -27.62
C ALA A 287 5.24 6.44 -28.25
N SER A 288 5.30 7.58 -27.56
CA SER A 288 4.78 8.86 -28.05
C SER A 288 5.71 9.57 -29.04
N ALA A 289 6.94 9.11 -29.22
CA ALA A 289 7.83 9.65 -30.24
C ALA A 289 7.34 9.28 -31.64
N ILE A 290 7.65 10.11 -32.62
CA ILE A 290 7.37 9.92 -34.04
C ILE A 290 8.67 10.01 -34.84
N GLN A 291 8.65 9.52 -36.09
CA GLN A 291 9.74 9.78 -37.03
C GLN A 291 9.78 11.28 -37.35
N ALA A 292 10.96 11.87 -37.27
CA ALA A 292 11.19 13.22 -37.76
C ALA A 292 10.90 13.26 -39.27
N LYS A 293 10.13 14.25 -39.72
CA LYS A 293 9.89 14.45 -41.15
C LYS A 293 11.23 14.87 -41.77
N SER A 294 11.70 14.07 -42.73
CA SER A 294 12.85 14.39 -43.57
C SER A 294 12.59 15.57 -44.51
#